data_AF-A0A2E6YAD2-F1
#
_entry.id   AF-A0A2E6YAD2-F1
#
_cell.length_a   1.000
_cell.length_b   1.000
_cell.length_c   1.000
_cell.angle_alpha   90.00
_cell.angle_beta   90.00
_cell.angle_gamma   90.00
#
_symmetry.space_group_name_H-M   'P 1'
#
loop_
_entity.id
_entity.type
_entity.pdbx_description
1 polymer ?
#
loop_
_entity_poly.entity_id
_entity_poly.type
_entity_poly.pdbx_seq_one_letter_code
_entity_poly.pdbx_strand_id
1 'polypeptide(L)'
;SGHISLGFPGSGHLWLAPLIEDPYNPNQAYLGGGGLSGGNHLFHLTAETGSITYTEESYSFNSTVSAMGYSSIDPNNRYVLTTNGNFYHSNNDGHVWQISSDFYGPGAHYFYGSTIWSSPNTPGMVVIGGSGYSNPPVYISYDHGANFVPLNEGLPNTLVFELAGTPDDAYFFAATEVGPYVYIAEEGTWQDLAGISAPDQTYWSVEYIPELNTARFGTYGRGIWDFIIDDSVDIAGDINFDETVNIQDVILLINFVLGIDDPDDSQFSAGDINEDDILNIQDIIATINIILDR
;
A
#
# COMPACT_ATOMS: atom_id res chain seq x y z
N SER A 1 3.67 31.57 -18.94
CA SER A 1 3.28 30.15 -18.99
C SER A 1 1.85 30.05 -18.51
N GLY A 2 0.92 29.68 -19.39
CA GLY A 2 -0.47 29.42 -19.02
C GLY A 2 -0.61 28.01 -18.47
N HIS A 3 -1.60 27.76 -17.62
CA HIS A 3 -2.02 26.41 -17.30
C HIS A 3 -2.72 25.80 -18.52
N ILE A 4 -2.49 24.51 -18.76
CA ILE A 4 -3.24 23.71 -19.74
C ILE A 4 -4.22 22.87 -18.93
N SER A 5 -5.49 22.83 -19.33
CA SER A 5 -6.51 22.04 -18.65
C SER A 5 -7.45 21.40 -19.67
N LEU A 6 -7.96 20.23 -19.32
CA LEU A 6 -8.95 19.49 -20.08
C LEU A 6 -10.05 19.06 -19.10
N GLY A 7 -11.30 19.39 -19.39
CA GLY A 7 -12.44 18.79 -18.69
C GLY A 7 -12.60 17.32 -19.10
N PHE A 8 -13.18 16.48 -18.24
CA PHE A 8 -13.34 15.06 -18.58
C PHE A 8 -14.08 14.89 -19.92
N PRO A 9 -13.51 14.12 -20.87
CA PRO A 9 -14.11 13.92 -22.17
C PRO A 9 -15.37 13.07 -22.05
N GLY A 10 -16.49 13.53 -22.60
CA GLY A 10 -17.76 12.77 -22.57
C GLY A 10 -18.49 12.85 -21.22
N SER A 11 -19.20 11.78 -20.86
CA SER A 11 -20.02 11.71 -19.63
C SER A 11 -20.02 10.30 -19.02
N GLY A 12 -20.35 10.17 -17.74
CA GLY A 12 -20.38 8.87 -17.04
C GLY A 12 -19.11 8.51 -16.26
N HIS A 13 -18.22 9.49 -16.07
CA HIS A 13 -17.06 9.39 -15.18
C HIS A 13 -17.48 9.35 -13.71
N LEU A 14 -16.59 8.80 -12.86
CA LEU A 14 -16.67 9.06 -11.42
C LEU A 14 -16.40 10.54 -11.12
N TRP A 15 -16.77 10.97 -9.91
CA TRP A 15 -16.43 12.32 -9.44
C TRP A 15 -14.91 12.54 -9.44
N LEU A 16 -14.17 11.57 -8.90
CA LEU A 16 -12.74 11.44 -9.12
C LEU A 16 -12.50 10.26 -10.07
N ALA A 17 -12.37 10.57 -11.35
CA ALA A 17 -12.08 9.56 -12.36
C ALA A 17 -10.67 8.97 -12.14
N PRO A 18 -10.50 7.63 -12.16
CA PRO A 18 -9.19 7.01 -12.05
C PRO A 18 -8.28 7.50 -13.18
N LEU A 19 -7.03 7.81 -12.86
CA LEU A 19 -6.01 8.26 -13.80
C LEU A 19 -4.73 7.49 -13.49
N ILE A 20 -4.11 6.90 -14.50
CA ILE A 20 -2.81 6.23 -14.40
C ILE A 20 -1.89 6.72 -15.51
N GLU A 21 -0.59 6.71 -15.28
CA GLU A 21 0.41 6.98 -16.30
C GLU A 21 0.38 5.95 -17.44
N ASP A 22 0.84 6.34 -18.62
CA ASP A 22 1.17 5.37 -19.64
C ASP A 22 2.53 4.71 -19.31
N PRO A 23 2.62 3.37 -19.30
CA PRO A 23 3.83 2.66 -18.88
C PRO A 23 5.01 2.83 -19.85
N TYR A 24 4.79 3.37 -21.05
CA TYR A 24 5.78 3.50 -22.10
C TYR A 24 6.12 4.95 -22.43
N ASN A 25 5.23 5.90 -22.13
CA ASN A 25 5.38 7.28 -22.53
C ASN A 25 5.04 8.28 -21.41
N PRO A 26 6.02 9.07 -20.93
CA PRO A 26 5.83 9.99 -19.81
C PRO A 26 4.90 11.18 -20.11
N ASN A 27 4.55 11.42 -21.39
CA ASN A 27 3.61 12.49 -21.78
C ASN A 27 2.19 11.96 -21.98
N GLN A 28 1.92 10.71 -21.60
CA GLN A 28 0.64 10.06 -21.80
C GLN A 28 0.09 9.48 -20.50
N ALA A 29 -1.23 9.35 -20.44
CA ALA A 29 -1.95 8.80 -19.30
C ALA A 29 -3.27 8.16 -19.76
N TYR A 30 -3.77 7.20 -19.00
CA TYR A 30 -5.12 6.67 -19.18
C TYR A 30 -6.06 7.28 -18.16
N LEU A 31 -7.21 7.74 -18.62
CA LEU A 31 -8.33 8.19 -17.81
C LEU A 31 -9.45 7.15 -17.89
N GLY A 32 -9.93 6.69 -16.74
CA GLY A 32 -10.91 5.62 -16.63
C GLY A 32 -12.34 6.14 -16.52
N GLY A 33 -13.23 5.52 -17.28
CA GLY A 33 -14.68 5.71 -17.18
C GLY A 33 -15.26 6.62 -18.25
N GLY A 34 -16.59 6.75 -18.23
CA GLY A 34 -17.35 7.58 -19.16
C GLY A 34 -17.29 7.17 -20.63
N GLY A 35 -17.80 8.04 -21.50
CA GLY A 35 -17.77 7.86 -22.94
C GLY A 35 -18.35 9.06 -23.68
N LEU A 36 -17.91 9.27 -24.92
CA LEU A 36 -18.35 10.35 -25.81
C LEU A 36 -19.79 10.13 -26.29
N SER A 37 -20.20 8.87 -26.43
CA SER A 37 -21.55 8.46 -26.86
C SER A 37 -22.24 7.53 -25.85
N GLY A 38 -21.85 7.61 -24.58
CA GLY A 38 -22.23 6.67 -23.53
C GLY A 38 -21.23 5.51 -23.39
N GLY A 39 -21.55 4.51 -22.56
CA GLY A 39 -20.64 3.41 -22.24
C GLY A 39 -19.69 3.73 -21.09
N ASN A 40 -18.73 2.83 -20.87
CA ASN A 40 -17.67 2.98 -19.87
C ASN A 40 -16.34 2.62 -20.53
N HIS A 41 -15.61 3.61 -20.99
CA HIS A 41 -14.42 3.46 -21.82
C HIS A 41 -13.17 3.88 -21.04
N LEU A 42 -12.00 3.60 -21.62
CA LEU A 42 -10.77 4.29 -21.24
C LEU A 42 -10.52 5.41 -22.26
N PHE A 43 -9.89 6.48 -21.79
CA PHE A 43 -9.39 7.55 -22.65
C PHE A 43 -7.88 7.60 -22.54
N HIS A 44 -7.19 7.45 -23.67
CA HIS A 44 -5.76 7.66 -23.74
C HIS A 44 -5.49 9.15 -24.00
N LEU A 45 -4.92 9.82 -23.00
CA LEU A 45 -4.60 11.24 -23.01
C LEU A 45 -3.17 11.46 -23.49
N THR A 46 -2.93 12.49 -24.29
CA THR A 46 -1.59 12.91 -24.71
C THR A 46 -1.38 14.38 -24.41
N ALA A 47 -0.37 14.69 -23.61
CA ALA A 47 0.06 16.05 -23.33
C ALA A 47 0.96 16.57 -24.47
N GLU A 48 0.58 17.70 -25.04
CA GLU A 48 1.32 18.37 -26.11
C GLU A 48 1.67 19.81 -25.71
N THR A 49 2.44 20.50 -26.55
CA THR A 49 2.75 21.92 -26.31
C THR A 49 1.48 22.76 -26.37
N GLY A 50 0.96 23.16 -25.20
CA GLY A 50 -0.19 24.05 -25.09
C GLY A 50 -1.57 23.37 -25.15
N SER A 51 -1.64 22.03 -25.22
CA SER A 51 -2.92 21.31 -25.22
C SER A 51 -2.81 19.89 -24.66
N ILE A 52 -3.96 19.29 -24.32
CA ILE A 52 -4.09 17.87 -24.01
C ILE A 52 -5.10 17.31 -25.01
N THR A 53 -4.69 16.31 -25.79
CA THR A 53 -5.54 15.58 -26.73
C THR A 53 -5.95 14.24 -26.11
N TYR A 54 -7.01 13.61 -26.62
CA TYR A 54 -7.50 12.34 -26.12
C TYR A 54 -8.04 11.45 -27.24
N THR A 55 -7.92 10.14 -27.06
CA THR A 55 -8.58 9.11 -27.87
C THR A 55 -9.39 8.18 -26.98
N GLU A 56 -10.65 7.94 -27.33
CA GLU A 56 -11.50 6.95 -26.65
C GLU A 56 -11.14 5.54 -27.11
N GLU A 57 -10.88 4.65 -26.16
CA GLU A 57 -10.60 3.24 -26.41
C GLU A 57 -11.89 2.48 -26.75
N SER A 58 -11.79 1.54 -27.69
CA SER A 58 -12.95 0.89 -28.30
C SER A 58 -13.76 -0.01 -27.35
N TYR A 59 -13.14 -0.54 -26.30
CA TYR A 59 -13.79 -1.46 -25.36
C TYR A 59 -14.64 -0.69 -24.35
N SER A 60 -15.91 -1.09 -24.20
CA SER A 60 -16.79 -0.58 -23.15
C SER A 60 -16.95 -1.63 -22.05
N PHE A 61 -16.60 -1.27 -20.82
CA PHE A 61 -16.87 -2.09 -19.63
C PHE A 61 -18.36 -2.07 -19.27
N ASN A 62 -18.81 -3.10 -18.57
CA ASN A 62 -20.23 -3.25 -18.20
C ASN A 62 -20.69 -2.31 -17.08
N SER A 63 -19.76 -1.62 -16.41
CA SER A 63 -20.03 -0.61 -15.40
C SER A 63 -18.91 0.42 -15.39
N THR A 64 -19.10 1.55 -14.71
CA THR A 64 -18.13 2.63 -14.62
C THR A 64 -16.81 2.11 -14.05
N VAL A 65 -15.70 2.45 -14.72
CA VAL A 65 -14.34 2.13 -14.26
C VAL A 65 -14.09 2.84 -12.93
N SER A 66 -13.72 2.08 -11.91
CA SER A 66 -13.45 2.57 -10.56
C SER A 66 -12.00 2.46 -10.14
N ALA A 67 -11.22 1.62 -10.79
CA ALA A 67 -9.77 1.57 -10.64
C ALA A 67 -9.13 1.00 -11.91
N MET A 68 -7.86 1.33 -12.12
CA MET A 68 -7.04 0.81 -13.19
C MET A 68 -5.64 0.48 -12.66
N GLY A 69 -4.95 -0.44 -13.31
CA GLY A 69 -3.56 -0.76 -13.03
C GLY A 69 -2.94 -1.54 -14.18
N TYR A 70 -1.64 -1.79 -14.10
CA TYR A 70 -0.91 -2.65 -15.02
C TYR A 70 0.24 -3.32 -14.28
N SER A 71 0.72 -4.46 -14.76
CA SER A 71 1.91 -5.10 -14.18
C SER A 71 3.16 -4.32 -14.55
N SER A 72 3.91 -3.84 -13.56
CA SER A 72 5.22 -3.22 -13.79
C SER A 72 6.28 -4.21 -14.28
N ILE A 73 6.06 -5.52 -14.11
CA ILE A 73 6.92 -6.59 -14.62
C ILE A 73 6.69 -6.80 -16.13
N ASP A 74 5.42 -6.79 -16.57
CA ASP A 74 5.03 -6.90 -17.98
C ASP A 74 3.79 -6.03 -18.26
N PRO A 75 3.97 -4.78 -18.75
CA PRO A 75 2.87 -3.84 -18.91
C PRO A 75 1.84 -4.21 -19.99
N ASN A 76 2.08 -5.26 -20.78
CA ASN A 76 1.03 -5.85 -21.61
C ASN A 76 -0.16 -6.34 -20.77
N ASN A 77 0.08 -6.66 -19.49
CA ASN A 77 -0.94 -7.04 -18.53
C ASN A 77 -1.55 -5.80 -17.89
N ARG A 78 -2.81 -5.52 -18.24
CA ARG A 78 -3.58 -4.38 -17.74
C ARG A 78 -4.82 -4.84 -16.98
N TYR A 79 -5.23 -4.06 -16.00
CA TYR A 79 -6.29 -4.39 -15.06
C TYR A 79 -7.30 -3.24 -14.96
N VAL A 80 -8.58 -3.61 -14.88
CA VAL A 80 -9.67 -2.68 -14.63
C VAL A 80 -10.60 -3.29 -13.60
N LEU A 81 -10.98 -2.50 -12.59
CA LEU A 81 -12.04 -2.82 -11.66
C LEU A 81 -13.17 -1.81 -11.87
N THR A 82 -14.41 -2.27 -11.86
CA THR A 82 -15.59 -1.41 -12.03
C THR A 82 -16.36 -1.21 -10.74
N THR A 83 -17.23 -0.20 -10.71
CA THR A 83 -17.96 0.22 -9.49
C THR A 83 -18.79 -0.88 -8.81
N ASN A 84 -19.19 -1.90 -9.57
CA ASN A 84 -19.93 -3.07 -9.09
C ASN A 84 -19.05 -4.30 -8.81
N GLY A 85 -17.73 -4.15 -8.74
CA GLY A 85 -16.78 -5.21 -8.36
C GLY A 85 -16.41 -6.19 -9.47
N ASN A 86 -16.71 -5.90 -10.74
CA ASN A 86 -16.21 -6.74 -11.84
C ASN A 86 -14.76 -6.40 -12.14
N PHE A 87 -13.92 -7.43 -12.21
CA PHE A 87 -12.52 -7.32 -12.59
C PHE A 87 -12.32 -7.74 -14.05
N TYR A 88 -11.47 -6.99 -14.76
CA TYR A 88 -11.09 -7.24 -16.14
C TYR A 88 -9.58 -7.27 -16.26
N HIS A 89 -9.09 -8.21 -17.06
CA HIS A 89 -7.68 -8.35 -17.41
C HIS A 89 -7.51 -8.29 -18.93
N SER A 90 -6.47 -7.60 -19.37
CA SER A 90 -5.98 -7.65 -20.74
C SER A 90 -4.53 -8.11 -20.70
N ASN A 91 -4.13 -9.01 -21.61
CA ASN A 91 -2.75 -9.46 -21.78
C ASN A 91 -2.12 -8.96 -23.10
N ASN A 92 -2.75 -7.97 -23.73
CA ASN A 92 -2.34 -7.42 -25.02
C ASN A 92 -2.52 -5.91 -25.04
N ASP A 93 -2.06 -5.27 -23.98
CA ASP A 93 -1.96 -3.82 -23.89
C ASP A 93 -3.31 -3.08 -23.93
N GLY A 94 -4.37 -3.72 -23.43
CA GLY A 94 -5.71 -3.12 -23.37
C GLY A 94 -6.51 -3.22 -24.67
N HIS A 95 -5.99 -3.93 -25.69
CA HIS A 95 -6.72 -4.14 -26.95
C HIS A 95 -7.87 -5.13 -26.82
N VAL A 96 -7.72 -6.16 -25.99
CA VAL A 96 -8.76 -7.16 -25.70
C VAL A 96 -8.84 -7.36 -24.19
N TRP A 97 -10.05 -7.33 -23.66
CA TRP A 97 -10.33 -7.50 -22.24
C TRP A 97 -11.12 -8.78 -21.98
N GLN A 98 -10.76 -9.47 -20.90
CA GLN A 98 -11.45 -10.64 -20.39
C GLN A 98 -11.93 -10.32 -18.98
N ILE A 99 -13.22 -10.58 -18.71
CA ILE A 99 -13.79 -10.45 -17.38
C ILE A 99 -13.49 -11.71 -16.57
N SER A 100 -13.15 -11.57 -15.29
CA SER A 100 -13.03 -12.70 -14.37
C SER A 100 -14.40 -13.33 -14.14
N SER A 101 -14.60 -14.54 -14.68
CA SER A 101 -15.87 -15.26 -14.54
C SER A 101 -16.11 -15.70 -13.11
N ASP A 102 -17.38 -15.70 -12.68
CA ASP A 102 -17.82 -16.16 -11.35
C ASP A 102 -17.18 -15.41 -10.16
N PHE A 103 -16.62 -14.22 -10.42
CA PHE A 103 -16.06 -13.33 -9.41
C PHE A 103 -16.92 -12.09 -9.22
N TYR A 104 -17.22 -11.77 -7.96
CA TYR A 104 -17.88 -10.53 -7.55
C TYR A 104 -17.05 -9.88 -6.45
N GLY A 105 -16.13 -9.01 -6.87
CA GLY A 105 -15.21 -8.30 -5.99
C GLY A 105 -15.87 -7.19 -5.18
N PRO A 106 -15.07 -6.46 -4.38
CA PRO A 106 -15.59 -5.40 -3.54
C PRO A 106 -16.14 -4.27 -4.41
N GLY A 107 -17.28 -3.72 -4.00
CA GLY A 107 -17.87 -2.56 -4.68
C GLY A 107 -17.02 -1.30 -4.50
N ALA A 108 -17.21 -0.29 -5.34
CA ALA A 108 -16.50 0.97 -5.21
C ALA A 108 -17.13 1.91 -4.16
N HIS A 109 -16.31 2.80 -3.61
CA HIS A 109 -16.81 4.05 -3.05
C HIS A 109 -17.36 4.94 -4.17
N TYR A 110 -18.52 5.56 -3.94
CA TYR A 110 -19.28 6.27 -4.97
C TYR A 110 -18.56 7.50 -5.56
N PHE A 111 -17.57 8.08 -4.86
CA PHE A 111 -16.75 9.18 -5.38
C PHE A 111 -15.34 8.81 -5.80
N TYR A 112 -14.71 7.89 -5.07
CA TYR A 112 -13.26 7.63 -5.13
C TYR A 112 -12.93 6.30 -5.80
N GLY A 113 -13.94 5.50 -6.12
CA GLY A 113 -13.73 4.25 -6.82
C GLY A 113 -13.30 3.11 -5.89
N SER A 114 -12.50 2.22 -6.45
CA SER A 114 -11.90 1.07 -5.78
C SER A 114 -10.37 1.22 -5.87
N THR A 115 -9.61 0.21 -5.45
CA THR A 115 -8.15 0.24 -5.59
C THR A 115 -7.62 -1.09 -6.13
N ILE A 116 -6.53 -1.00 -6.89
CA ILE A 116 -5.79 -2.12 -7.45
C ILE A 116 -4.32 -1.85 -7.16
N TRP A 117 -3.66 -2.79 -6.49
CA TRP A 117 -2.21 -2.83 -6.36
C TRP A 117 -1.68 -4.08 -7.06
N SER A 118 -0.69 -3.92 -7.92
CA SER A 118 -0.05 -5.03 -8.63
C SER A 118 1.39 -5.16 -8.20
N SER A 119 1.82 -6.39 -7.93
CA SER A 119 3.16 -6.64 -7.45
C SER A 119 4.24 -6.28 -8.49
N PRO A 120 5.31 -5.59 -8.08
CA PRO A 120 6.50 -5.41 -8.89
C PRO A 120 7.46 -6.62 -8.86
N ASN A 121 7.20 -7.63 -8.02
CA ASN A 121 8.10 -8.77 -7.80
C ASN A 121 7.49 -10.11 -8.21
N THR A 122 6.20 -10.32 -7.97
CA THR A 122 5.49 -11.56 -8.26
C THR A 122 4.59 -11.42 -9.49
N PRO A 123 4.95 -12.01 -10.66
CA PRO A 123 4.13 -11.96 -11.87
C PRO A 123 2.72 -12.50 -11.64
N GLY A 124 1.72 -11.75 -12.08
CA GLY A 124 0.31 -12.12 -11.92
C GLY A 124 -0.28 -11.83 -10.55
N MET A 125 0.52 -11.37 -9.58
CA MET A 125 -0.01 -11.01 -8.28
C MET A 125 -0.69 -9.64 -8.30
N VAL A 126 -1.96 -9.62 -7.94
CA VAL A 126 -2.79 -8.41 -7.88
C VAL A 126 -3.63 -8.45 -6.62
N VAL A 127 -3.59 -7.37 -5.84
CA VAL A 127 -4.43 -7.15 -4.67
C VAL A 127 -5.45 -6.06 -5.02
N ILE A 128 -6.72 -6.29 -4.71
CA ILE A 128 -7.80 -5.34 -4.98
C ILE A 128 -8.58 -5.03 -3.71
N GLY A 129 -9.04 -3.79 -3.59
CA GLY A 129 -9.73 -3.29 -2.42
C GLY A 129 -10.97 -2.46 -2.75
N GLY A 130 -11.93 -2.44 -1.83
CA GLY A 130 -13.12 -1.61 -1.92
C GLY A 130 -14.07 -1.79 -0.73
N SER A 131 -15.37 -1.73 -0.97
CA SER A 131 -16.40 -1.86 0.05
C SER A 131 -16.52 -3.29 0.57
N GLY A 132 -16.22 -3.47 1.87
CA GLY A 132 -16.29 -4.75 2.58
C GLY A 132 -17.61 -5.03 3.31
N TYR A 133 -18.70 -4.33 2.98
CA TYR A 133 -19.97 -4.44 3.72
C TYR A 133 -20.88 -5.59 3.25
N SER A 134 -20.64 -6.14 2.07
CA SER A 134 -21.43 -7.24 1.49
C SER A 134 -20.59 -8.42 1.03
N ASN A 135 -19.27 -8.26 1.03
CA ASN A 135 -18.25 -9.24 0.69
C ASN A 135 -16.92 -8.81 1.35
N PRO A 136 -15.88 -9.64 1.35
CA PRO A 136 -14.56 -9.23 1.81
C PRO A 136 -14.09 -7.89 1.23
N PRO A 137 -13.52 -6.98 2.05
CA PRO A 137 -13.01 -5.68 1.58
C PRO A 137 -11.79 -5.79 0.65
N VAL A 138 -10.99 -6.86 0.79
CA VAL A 138 -9.75 -7.06 0.03
C VAL A 138 -9.69 -8.48 -0.50
N TYR A 139 -9.19 -8.63 -1.73
CA TYR A 139 -8.90 -9.91 -2.37
C TYR A 139 -7.51 -9.90 -2.98
N ILE A 140 -6.92 -11.08 -3.11
CA ILE A 140 -5.65 -11.31 -3.79
C ILE A 140 -5.81 -12.35 -4.88
N SER A 141 -5.10 -12.14 -6.00
CA SER A 141 -4.93 -13.09 -7.09
C SER A 141 -3.44 -13.29 -7.34
N TYR A 142 -3.07 -14.48 -7.85
CA TYR A 142 -1.71 -14.81 -8.30
C TYR A 142 -1.66 -15.17 -9.79
N ASP A 143 -2.75 -14.93 -10.53
CA ASP A 143 -2.93 -15.34 -11.92
C ASP A 143 -3.60 -14.24 -12.77
N HIS A 144 -3.17 -13.00 -12.56
CA HIS A 144 -3.67 -11.81 -13.26
C HIS A 144 -5.18 -11.57 -13.07
N GLY A 145 -5.73 -12.01 -11.93
CA GLY A 145 -7.14 -11.85 -11.60
C GLY A 145 -8.05 -12.93 -12.18
N ALA A 146 -7.53 -14.02 -12.75
CA ALA A 146 -8.36 -15.13 -13.19
C ALA A 146 -9.06 -15.81 -12.01
N ASN A 147 -8.39 -15.94 -10.86
CA ASN A 147 -8.93 -16.41 -9.60
C ASN A 147 -8.56 -15.46 -8.46
N PHE A 148 -9.52 -15.20 -7.56
CA PHE A 148 -9.33 -14.38 -6.37
C PHE A 148 -9.62 -15.16 -5.09
N VAL A 149 -8.83 -14.90 -4.06
CA VAL A 149 -9.02 -15.40 -2.69
C VAL A 149 -9.24 -14.19 -1.77
N PRO A 150 -10.18 -14.27 -0.81
CA PRO A 150 -10.32 -13.22 0.21
C PRO A 150 -9.02 -13.02 1.00
N LEU A 151 -8.63 -11.76 1.16
CA LEU A 151 -7.46 -11.33 1.94
C LEU A 151 -7.94 -10.40 3.06
N ASN A 152 -8.81 -10.88 3.94
CA ASN A 152 -9.49 -10.03 4.93
C ASN A 152 -9.35 -10.51 6.37
N GLU A 153 -8.46 -11.47 6.63
CA GLU A 153 -8.30 -11.96 7.99
C GLU A 153 -7.64 -10.89 8.87
N GLY A 154 -8.22 -10.62 10.04
CA GLY A 154 -7.82 -9.50 10.89
C GLY A 154 -8.30 -8.10 10.44
N LEU A 155 -8.97 -7.99 9.28
CA LEU A 155 -9.53 -6.73 8.79
C LEU A 155 -11.03 -6.68 9.06
N PRO A 156 -11.56 -5.66 9.75
CA PRO A 156 -13.00 -5.54 9.96
C PRO A 156 -13.75 -5.29 8.65
N ASN A 157 -15.07 -5.50 8.66
CA ASN A 157 -15.92 -5.05 7.56
C ASN A 157 -15.86 -3.52 7.48
N THR A 158 -15.12 -3.01 6.51
CA THR A 158 -14.84 -1.59 6.30
C THR A 158 -14.80 -1.28 4.81
N LEU A 159 -14.71 -0.02 4.47
CA LEU A 159 -14.36 0.43 3.13
C LEU A 159 -12.85 0.67 3.04
N VAL A 160 -12.20 0.03 2.08
CA VAL A 160 -10.80 0.29 1.71
C VAL A 160 -10.77 1.28 0.56
N PHE A 161 -10.14 2.43 0.78
CA PHE A 161 -10.03 3.50 -0.20
C PHE A 161 -8.82 3.32 -1.10
N GLU A 162 -7.68 2.95 -0.52
CA GLU A 162 -6.43 2.76 -1.26
C GLU A 162 -5.59 1.65 -0.64
N LEU A 163 -4.89 0.91 -1.50
CA LEU A 163 -3.92 -0.10 -1.14
C LEU A 163 -2.53 0.33 -1.64
N ALA A 164 -1.52 0.07 -0.83
CA ALA A 164 -0.12 0.10 -1.23
C ALA A 164 0.57 -1.18 -0.75
N GLY A 165 1.75 -1.48 -1.26
CA GLY A 165 2.49 -2.67 -0.86
C GLY A 165 3.99 -2.49 -1.03
N THR A 166 4.76 -3.27 -0.29
CA THR A 166 6.21 -3.26 -0.38
C THR A 166 6.68 -4.00 -1.64
N PRO A 167 7.85 -3.64 -2.22
CA PRO A 167 8.34 -4.26 -3.44
C PRO A 167 8.60 -5.77 -3.33
N ASP A 168 8.83 -6.27 -2.13
CA ASP A 168 9.10 -7.68 -1.82
C ASP A 168 7.83 -8.49 -1.46
N ASP A 169 6.65 -7.86 -1.53
CA ASP A 169 5.36 -8.44 -1.19
C ASP A 169 5.20 -8.85 0.29
N ALA A 170 6.07 -8.37 1.19
CA ALA A 170 6.04 -8.69 2.62
C ALA A 170 4.89 -7.99 3.37
N TYR A 171 4.60 -6.74 2.99
CA TYR A 171 3.57 -5.93 3.63
C TYR A 171 2.62 -5.30 2.62
N PHE A 172 1.31 -5.29 2.94
CA PHE A 172 0.31 -4.51 2.22
C PHE A 172 -0.36 -3.53 3.17
N PHE A 173 -0.49 -2.28 2.78
CA PHE A 173 -1.08 -1.22 3.57
C PHE A 173 -2.46 -0.88 3.04
N ALA A 174 -3.42 -0.62 3.93
CA ALA A 174 -4.77 -0.22 3.57
C ALA A 174 -5.16 1.08 4.28
N ALA A 175 -5.52 2.08 3.49
CA ALA A 175 -6.23 3.27 3.97
C ALA A 175 -7.73 2.97 4.01
N THR A 176 -8.33 2.99 5.21
CA THR A 176 -9.73 2.56 5.38
C THR A 176 -10.60 3.60 6.09
N GLU A 177 -11.92 3.38 6.06
CA GLU A 177 -12.91 4.19 6.77
C GLU A 177 -12.69 4.21 8.29
N VAL A 178 -12.11 3.14 8.83
CA VAL A 178 -11.98 2.88 10.28
C VAL A 178 -10.53 2.90 10.78
N GLY A 179 -9.60 3.43 9.98
CA GLY A 179 -8.19 3.56 10.35
C GLY A 179 -7.21 2.98 9.31
N PRO A 180 -5.90 3.07 9.57
CA PRO A 180 -4.87 2.45 8.77
C PRO A 180 -4.63 1.00 9.19
N TYR A 181 -4.40 0.11 8.23
CA TYR A 181 -4.08 -1.29 8.51
C TYR A 181 -2.86 -1.73 7.71
N VAL A 182 -2.12 -2.72 8.22
CA VAL A 182 -1.05 -3.44 7.52
C VAL A 182 -1.35 -4.93 7.51
N TYR A 183 -1.24 -5.58 6.36
CA TYR A 183 -1.20 -7.02 6.22
C TYR A 183 0.25 -7.47 6.29
N ILE A 184 0.55 -8.39 7.19
CA ILE A 184 1.88 -9.00 7.31
C ILE A 184 1.82 -10.38 6.68
N ALA A 185 2.51 -10.56 5.54
CA ALA A 185 2.39 -11.78 4.74
C ALA A 185 2.87 -13.04 5.48
N GLU A 186 3.90 -12.91 6.32
CA GLU A 186 4.42 -13.99 7.15
C GLU A 186 3.38 -14.49 8.16
N GLU A 187 2.62 -13.57 8.76
CA GLU A 187 1.59 -13.91 9.75
C GLU A 187 0.24 -14.27 9.14
N GLY A 188 -0.02 -13.82 7.92
CA GLY A 188 -1.27 -14.07 7.21
C GLY A 188 -2.47 -13.27 7.74
N THR A 189 -2.24 -12.12 8.37
CA THR A 189 -3.30 -11.30 8.97
C THR A 189 -3.07 -9.81 8.78
N TRP A 190 -4.16 -9.06 8.71
CA TRP A 190 -4.18 -7.61 8.89
C TRP A 190 -4.05 -7.26 10.38
N GLN A 191 -3.33 -6.18 10.65
CA GLN A 191 -3.17 -5.55 11.95
C GLN A 191 -3.51 -4.06 11.87
N ASP A 192 -4.09 -3.53 12.93
CA ASP A 192 -4.39 -2.10 13.07
C ASP A 192 -3.07 -1.33 13.30
N LEU A 193 -2.80 -0.35 12.44
CA LEU A 193 -1.61 0.51 12.53
C LEU A 193 -1.83 1.76 13.40
N ALA A 194 -3.05 2.05 13.83
CA ALA A 194 -3.34 3.29 14.53
C ALA A 194 -2.63 3.39 15.89
N GLY A 195 -2.48 2.24 16.57
CA GLY A 195 -1.85 2.16 17.88
C GLY A 195 -2.44 3.16 18.87
N ILE A 196 -1.56 3.88 19.59
CA ILE A 196 -1.97 4.89 20.59
C ILE A 196 -1.85 6.34 20.09
N SER A 197 -1.10 6.57 19.01
CA SER A 197 -0.64 7.90 18.58
C SER A 197 -1.31 8.36 17.29
N ALA A 198 -1.66 7.43 16.40
CA ALA A 198 -2.31 7.81 15.15
C ALA A 198 -3.75 8.27 15.42
N PRO A 199 -4.26 9.20 14.62
CA PRO A 199 -5.60 9.70 14.83
C PRO A 199 -6.68 8.68 14.48
N ASP A 200 -7.66 8.55 15.36
CA ASP A 200 -8.93 7.87 15.08
C ASP A 200 -9.75 8.70 14.07
N GLN A 201 -9.54 8.43 12.78
CA GLN A 201 -10.18 9.07 11.62
C GLN A 201 -10.27 8.10 10.45
N THR A 202 -11.00 8.50 9.41
CA THR A 202 -10.90 7.90 8.08
C THR A 202 -9.57 8.24 7.42
N TYR A 203 -8.96 7.24 6.79
CA TYR A 203 -7.73 7.35 6.00
C TYR A 203 -8.11 7.19 4.53
N TRP A 204 -7.82 8.21 3.72
CA TRP A 204 -8.25 8.28 2.32
C TRP A 204 -7.24 7.72 1.34
N SER A 205 -5.95 7.84 1.65
CA SER A 205 -4.87 7.48 0.74
C SER A 205 -3.72 6.83 1.47
N VAL A 206 -2.98 5.98 0.75
CA VAL A 206 -1.71 5.42 1.20
C VAL A 206 -0.76 5.24 0.03
N GLU A 207 0.50 5.62 0.22
CA GLU A 207 1.59 5.39 -0.71
C GLU A 207 2.76 4.75 0.05
N TYR A 208 3.43 3.78 -0.56
CA TYR A 208 4.67 3.24 -0.03
C TYR A 208 5.87 3.87 -0.74
N ILE A 209 6.84 4.39 0.03
CA ILE A 209 8.04 5.06 -0.47
C ILE A 209 9.25 4.17 -0.15
N PRO A 210 9.73 3.34 -1.10
CA PRO A 210 10.79 2.37 -0.86
C PRO A 210 12.09 3.00 -0.33
N GLU A 211 12.45 4.18 -0.82
CA GLU A 211 13.69 4.87 -0.42
C GLU A 211 13.68 5.34 1.04
N LEU A 212 12.50 5.37 1.67
CA LEU A 212 12.30 5.79 3.06
C LEU A 212 11.83 4.63 3.96
N ASN A 213 11.63 3.43 3.42
CA ASN A 213 10.98 2.32 4.13
C ASN A 213 9.67 2.75 4.82
N THR A 214 8.86 3.59 4.15
CA THR A 214 7.75 4.31 4.80
C THR A 214 6.45 4.16 4.03
N ALA A 215 5.38 3.79 4.73
CA ALA A 215 4.00 3.94 4.26
C ALA A 215 3.44 5.29 4.70
N ARG A 216 3.12 6.16 3.74
CA ARG A 216 2.59 7.51 3.96
C ARG A 216 1.10 7.55 3.73
N PHE A 217 0.37 7.97 4.76
CA PHE A 217 -1.08 8.02 4.77
C PHE A 217 -1.64 9.43 4.73
N GLY A 218 -2.72 9.62 3.97
CA GLY A 218 -3.54 10.83 3.99
C GLY A 218 -4.82 10.62 4.79
N THR A 219 -5.11 11.50 5.75
CA THR A 219 -6.28 11.39 6.65
C THR A 219 -7.40 12.37 6.30
N TYR A 220 -8.61 12.10 6.81
CA TYR A 220 -9.70 13.06 6.79
C TYR A 220 -9.45 14.20 7.79
N GLY A 221 -8.82 15.27 7.32
CA GLY A 221 -8.71 16.53 8.08
C GLY A 221 -7.60 16.58 9.13
N ARG A 222 -6.69 15.60 9.18
CA ARG A 222 -5.56 15.56 10.15
C ARG A 222 -4.19 15.44 9.49
N GLY A 223 -4.11 15.80 8.21
CA GLY A 223 -2.86 15.87 7.45
C GLY A 223 -2.34 14.50 7.04
N ILE A 224 -1.02 14.44 6.92
CA ILE A 224 -0.25 13.29 6.43
C ILE A 224 0.46 12.63 7.60
N TRP A 225 0.46 11.30 7.62
CA TRP A 225 1.06 10.47 8.67
C TRP A 225 1.97 9.43 8.04
N ASP A 226 3.20 9.34 8.52
CA ASP A 226 4.17 8.37 8.06
C ASP A 226 4.24 7.20 9.05
N PHE A 227 4.15 5.99 8.53
CA PHE A 227 4.47 4.75 9.22
C PHE A 227 5.80 4.25 8.67
N ILE A 228 6.84 4.34 9.49
CA ILE A 228 8.19 3.90 9.14
C ILE A 228 8.28 2.43 9.54
N ILE A 229 8.59 1.57 8.59
CA ILE A 229 8.94 0.18 8.88
C ILE A 229 10.36 0.20 9.39
N ASP A 230 10.55 -0.22 10.63
CA ASP A 230 11.86 -0.44 11.20
C ASP A 230 12.01 -1.95 11.40
N ASP A 231 12.94 -2.55 10.65
CA ASP A 231 13.26 -3.98 10.78
C ASP A 231 14.16 -4.23 12.01
N SER A 232 14.56 -3.19 12.74
CA SER A 232 15.18 -3.38 14.05
C SER A 232 14.12 -3.86 15.04
N VAL A 233 14.13 -5.15 15.32
CA VAL A 233 13.52 -5.65 16.55
C VAL A 233 14.41 -5.12 17.66
N ASP A 234 13.98 -4.07 18.35
CA ASP A 234 14.61 -3.61 19.59
C ASP A 234 14.42 -4.68 20.67
N ILE A 235 15.26 -5.72 20.63
CA ILE A 235 15.33 -6.69 21.71
C ILE A 235 16.12 -6.02 22.83
N ALA A 236 15.46 -5.75 23.96
CA ALA A 236 16.13 -5.20 25.13
C ALA A 236 17.38 -6.02 25.47
N GLY A 237 18.54 -5.38 25.44
CA GLY A 237 19.84 -6.00 25.68
C GLY A 237 20.58 -6.53 24.46
N ASP A 238 19.99 -6.50 23.26
CA ASP A 238 20.69 -6.77 21.99
C ASP A 238 21.29 -5.47 21.45
N ILE A 239 22.51 -5.18 21.90
CA ILE A 239 23.18 -3.89 21.68
C ILE A 239 23.93 -3.90 20.34
N ASN A 240 24.28 -5.09 19.82
CA ASN A 240 24.88 -5.24 18.49
C ASN A 240 23.86 -5.55 17.38
N PHE A 241 22.57 -5.67 17.72
CA PHE A 241 21.47 -5.96 16.81
C PHE A 241 21.69 -7.23 16.00
N ASP A 242 22.22 -8.28 16.65
CA ASP A 242 22.44 -9.59 16.04
C ASP A 242 21.29 -10.58 16.27
N GLU A 243 20.17 -10.08 16.79
CA GLU A 243 18.95 -10.80 17.20
C GLU A 243 19.17 -11.74 18.40
N THR A 244 20.34 -11.69 19.06
CA THR A 244 20.67 -12.56 20.20
C THR A 244 21.32 -11.84 21.36
N VAL A 245 20.61 -11.70 22.48
CA VAL A 245 21.19 -11.17 23.71
C VAL A 245 22.23 -12.13 24.29
N ASN A 246 23.50 -11.77 24.22
CA ASN A 246 24.62 -12.62 24.63
C ASN A 246 25.79 -11.81 25.25
N ILE A 247 26.94 -12.47 25.46
CA ILE A 247 28.10 -11.83 26.11
C ILE A 247 28.71 -10.69 25.30
N GLN A 248 28.48 -10.65 23.99
CA GLN A 248 28.96 -9.58 23.12
C GLN A 248 28.25 -8.26 23.44
N ASP A 249 26.95 -8.29 23.72
CA ASP A 249 26.18 -7.12 24.13
C ASP A 249 26.65 -6.57 25.47
N VAL A 250 26.91 -7.47 26.43
CA VAL A 250 27.46 -7.09 27.73
C VAL A 250 28.82 -6.40 27.58
N ILE A 251 29.66 -6.86 26.65
CA ILE A 251 30.96 -6.23 26.38
C ILE A 251 30.77 -4.82 25.80
N LEU A 252 29.83 -4.63 24.86
CA LEU A 252 29.50 -3.31 24.32
C LEU A 252 28.95 -2.38 25.41
N LEU A 253 28.00 -2.85 26.22
CA LEU A 253 27.44 -2.09 27.32
C LEU A 253 28.51 -1.65 28.32
N ILE A 254 29.46 -2.53 28.65
CA ILE A 254 30.60 -2.19 29.50
C ILE A 254 31.45 -1.09 28.86
N ASN A 255 31.71 -1.15 27.55
CA ASN A 255 32.47 -0.09 26.88
C ASN A 255 31.76 1.26 26.98
N PHE A 256 30.43 1.30 26.81
CA PHE A 256 29.62 2.51 26.96
C PHE A 256 29.63 3.04 28.40
N VAL A 257 29.39 2.18 29.39
CA VAL A 257 29.41 2.55 30.82
C VAL A 257 30.79 3.06 31.26
N LEU A 258 31.87 2.52 30.68
CA LEU A 258 33.24 2.97 30.96
C LEU A 258 33.67 4.21 30.15
N GLY A 259 32.85 4.68 29.21
CA GLY A 259 33.17 5.79 28.31
C GLY A 259 34.34 5.47 27.36
N ILE A 260 34.49 4.20 27.00
CA ILE A 260 35.48 3.74 26.01
C ILE A 260 34.96 4.04 24.60
N ASP A 261 33.66 3.82 24.38
CA ASP A 261 32.91 4.13 23.17
C ASP A 261 31.61 4.86 23.56
N ASP A 262 31.01 5.60 22.62
CA ASP A 262 29.72 6.25 22.80
C ASP A 262 28.65 5.48 21.99
N PRO A 263 27.49 5.12 22.57
CA PRO A 263 26.40 4.49 21.84
C PRO A 263 25.71 5.49 20.90
N ASP A 264 25.12 5.00 19.81
CA ASP A 264 24.08 5.75 19.10
C ASP A 264 22.72 5.66 19.83
N ASP A 265 21.70 6.34 19.30
CA ASP A 265 20.38 6.43 19.95
C ASP A 265 19.72 5.04 20.11
N SER A 266 19.90 4.15 19.13
CA SER A 266 19.36 2.78 19.16
C SER A 266 20.11 1.93 20.18
N GLN A 267 21.44 1.98 20.16
CA GLN A 267 22.29 1.25 21.12
C GLN A 267 22.07 1.71 22.56
N PHE A 268 21.82 3.00 22.75
CA PHE A 268 21.46 3.54 24.06
C PHE A 268 20.12 2.98 24.52
N SER A 269 19.10 3.00 23.65
CA SER A 269 17.77 2.46 23.94
C SER A 269 17.81 0.95 24.24
N ALA A 270 18.55 0.17 23.45
CA ALA A 270 18.73 -1.27 23.68
C ALA A 270 19.54 -1.58 24.95
N GLY A 271 20.45 -0.68 25.31
CA GLY A 271 21.32 -0.79 26.48
C GLY A 271 20.69 -0.33 27.80
N ASP A 272 19.71 0.57 27.79
CA ASP A 272 19.02 1.11 28.98
C ASP A 272 17.86 0.18 29.40
N ILE A 273 18.21 -0.99 29.91
CA ILE A 273 17.25 -2.08 30.19
C ILE A 273 16.24 -1.68 31.27
N ASN A 274 16.62 -0.81 32.21
CA ASN A 274 15.74 -0.38 33.30
C ASN A 274 15.00 0.94 33.02
N GLU A 275 15.18 1.51 31.82
CA GLU A 275 14.53 2.74 31.32
C GLU A 275 14.73 3.93 32.27
N ASP A 276 15.93 4.09 32.85
CA ASP A 276 16.26 5.19 33.77
C ASP A 276 17.03 6.36 33.13
N ASP A 277 17.19 6.32 31.80
CA ASP A 277 17.95 7.26 30.97
C ASP A 277 19.45 7.30 31.35
N ILE A 278 20.00 6.27 32.01
CA ILE A 278 21.40 6.20 32.42
C ILE A 278 21.99 4.80 32.26
N LEU A 279 22.83 4.60 31.24
CA LEU A 279 23.64 3.38 31.13
C LEU A 279 24.60 3.23 32.33
N ASN A 280 24.36 2.22 33.16
CA ASN A 280 25.17 1.93 34.34
C ASN A 280 25.24 0.43 34.67
N ILE A 281 25.71 0.10 35.87
CA ILE A 281 25.87 -1.29 36.32
C ILE A 281 24.53 -2.03 36.46
N GLN A 282 23.42 -1.31 36.66
CA GLN A 282 22.09 -1.91 36.75
C GLN A 282 21.67 -2.52 35.41
N ASP A 283 21.96 -1.85 34.31
CA ASP A 283 21.68 -2.34 32.96
C ASP A 283 22.48 -3.60 32.66
N ILE A 284 23.78 -3.59 32.98
CA ILE A 284 24.64 -4.76 32.83
C ILE A 284 24.08 -5.97 33.59
N ILE A 285 23.59 -5.76 34.82
CA ILE A 285 22.98 -6.83 35.62
C ILE A 285 21.68 -7.30 34.95
N ALA A 286 20.87 -6.38 34.43
CA ALA A 286 19.62 -6.70 33.76
C ALA A 286 19.84 -7.47 32.45
N THR A 287 20.80 -7.08 31.62
CA THR A 287 21.20 -7.84 30.42
C THR A 287 21.69 -9.24 30.79
N ILE A 288 22.49 -9.38 31.86
CA ILE A 288 22.94 -10.70 32.34
C ILE A 288 21.75 -11.55 32.81
N ASN A 289 20.76 -10.95 33.45
CA ASN A 289 19.55 -11.66 33.88
C ASN A 289 18.74 -12.18 32.68
N ILE A 290 18.66 -11.40 31.59
CA ILE A 290 18.08 -11.84 30.31
C ILE A 290 18.86 -13.05 29.76
N ILE A 291 20.19 -12.98 29.69
CA ILE A 291 21.05 -14.08 29.20
C ILE A 291 20.87 -15.37 30.03
N LEU A 292 20.61 -15.23 31.33
CA LEU A 292 20.49 -16.35 32.26
C LEU A 292 19.05 -16.85 32.46
N ASP A 293 18.06 -16.27 31.78
CA ASP A 293 16.62 -16.48 32.00
C ASP A 293 16.21 -16.32 33.48
N ARG A 294 16.58 -15.20 34.12
CA ARG A 294 16.39 -14.96 35.56
C ARG A 294 15.81 -13.63 35.96
#